data_AF-A0A7M7PR30-F1
#
_entry.id   AF-A0A7M7PR30-F1
#
_cell.length_a   1.000
_cell.length_b   1.000
_cell.length_c   1.000
_cell.angle_alpha   90.00
_cell.angle_beta   90.00
_cell.angle_gamma   90.00
#
_symmetry.space_group_name_H-M   'P 1'
#
loop_
_entity.id
_entity.type
_entity.pdbx_description
1 polymer ?
#
loop_
_entity_poly.entity_id
_entity_poly.type
_entity_poly.pdbx_seq_one_letter_code
_entity_poly.pdbx_strand_id
1 'polypeptide(L)'
;MDLKTINITDPCEVQTVFDNLLDCRNREDLAKQYDKIAPDYDMVADGNYFGPAETAAKLQEIEPNKNACILDVGCGTGLVGKAVWNVGYLNLYGIDMSEISLNIASEKGVYSKLINATFGPETPLNYRDESEHDLLSKDT
;
A
#
# COMPACT_ATOMS: atom_id res chain seq x y z
N MET A 1 6.49 -15.58 -12.13
CA MET A 1 5.52 -14.51 -12.52
C MET A 1 5.77 -13.46 -11.49
N ASP A 2 6.56 -12.47 -11.86
CA ASP A 2 7.37 -11.73 -10.91
C ASP A 2 6.47 -10.74 -10.16
N LEU A 3 6.29 -10.96 -8.85
CA LEU A 3 5.61 -10.01 -7.97
C LEU A 3 6.63 -8.92 -7.61
N LYS A 4 6.34 -7.67 -7.98
CA LYS A 4 7.10 -6.51 -7.50
C LYS A 4 6.35 -5.91 -6.32
N THR A 5 6.96 -5.96 -5.14
CA THR A 5 6.47 -5.28 -3.95
C THR A 5 6.84 -3.80 -4.04
N ILE A 6 5.85 -2.92 -3.98
CA ILE A 6 6.07 -1.48 -3.88
C ILE A 6 5.47 -1.05 -2.56
N ASN A 7 6.33 -0.63 -1.64
CA ASN A 7 5.91 -0.12 -0.35
C ASN A 7 5.63 1.38 -0.54
N ILE A 8 4.35 1.77 -0.58
CA ILE A 8 3.92 3.12 -0.93
C ILE A 8 3.47 3.80 0.37
N THR A 9 4.44 4.15 1.21
CA THR A 9 4.19 5.02 2.37
C THR A 9 4.60 6.43 2.01
N ASP A 10 3.63 7.33 1.80
CA ASP A 10 3.90 8.74 1.53
C ASP A 10 4.42 9.44 2.81
N PRO A 11 5.59 10.09 2.77
CA PRO A 11 6.16 10.81 3.91
C PRO A 11 5.57 12.22 4.16
N CYS A 12 4.70 12.79 3.30
CA CYS A 12 4.42 14.23 3.35
C CYS A 12 3.31 14.67 4.34
N GLU A 13 2.37 13.81 4.75
CA GLU A 13 1.32 14.15 5.75
C GLU A 13 1.54 13.47 7.12
N VAL A 14 2.69 12.84 7.26
CA VAL A 14 3.02 11.93 8.36
C VAL A 14 3.23 12.67 9.66
N GLN A 15 3.75 13.90 9.70
CA GLN A 15 4.32 14.42 10.95
C GLN A 15 3.30 14.53 12.12
N THR A 16 2.17 15.22 11.93
CA THR A 16 1.19 15.43 13.03
C THR A 16 0.36 14.20 13.35
N VAL A 17 0.13 13.33 12.35
CA VAL A 17 -0.58 12.06 12.54
C VAL A 17 0.37 11.03 13.19
N PHE A 18 1.62 10.91 12.72
CA PHE A 18 2.66 10.07 13.35
C PHE A 18 2.98 10.48 14.76
N ASP A 19 3.02 11.78 15.08
CA ASP A 19 3.28 12.23 16.46
C ASP A 19 2.20 11.70 17.43
N ASN A 20 0.96 11.50 16.97
CA ASN A 20 -0.11 10.87 17.74
C ASN A 20 -0.13 9.32 17.62
N LEU A 21 0.27 8.77 16.47
CA LEU A 21 0.35 7.32 16.24
C LEU A 21 1.55 6.67 16.96
N LEU A 22 2.63 7.42 17.23
CA LEU A 22 3.81 6.93 17.96
C LEU A 22 3.56 6.80 19.47
N ASP A 23 2.48 7.38 19.99
CA ASP A 23 2.09 7.27 21.40
C ASP A 23 1.23 6.02 21.68
N CYS A 24 0.67 5.36 20.66
CA CYS A 24 -0.11 4.13 20.82
C CYS A 24 0.75 2.87 20.70
N ARG A 25 1.15 2.33 21.84
CA ARG A 25 1.91 1.07 21.95
C ARG A 25 1.10 -0.20 21.58
N ASN A 26 -0.11 -0.08 21.00
CA ASN A 26 -0.98 -1.21 20.66
C ASN A 26 -1.55 -1.08 19.23
N ARG A 27 -1.44 -2.15 18.44
CA ARG A 27 -1.89 -2.22 17.03
C ARG A 27 -3.41 -2.05 16.88
N GLU A 28 -4.21 -2.48 17.86
CA GLU A 28 -5.66 -2.32 17.84
C GLU A 28 -6.10 -0.87 17.99
N ASP A 29 -5.36 -0.09 18.78
CA ASP A 29 -5.65 1.33 18.97
C ASP A 29 -5.24 2.14 17.74
N LEU A 30 -4.17 1.70 17.06
CA LEU A 30 -3.73 2.27 15.79
C LEU A 30 -4.80 2.09 14.69
N ALA A 31 -5.35 0.88 14.53
CA ALA A 31 -6.40 0.61 13.54
C ALA A 31 -7.65 1.49 13.77
N LYS A 32 -8.08 1.67 15.02
CA LYS A 32 -9.21 2.55 15.37
C LYS A 32 -8.97 4.01 15.02
N GLN A 33 -7.74 4.51 15.12
CA GLN A 33 -7.43 5.88 14.72
C GLN A 33 -7.51 6.03 13.20
N TYR A 34 -7.01 5.06 12.45
CA TYR A 34 -7.16 5.05 11.00
C TYR A 34 -8.64 4.97 10.57
N ASP A 35 -9.43 4.11 11.20
CA ASP A 35 -10.87 4.03 10.97
C ASP A 35 -11.55 5.39 11.18
N LYS A 36 -11.15 6.12 12.22
CA LYS A 36 -11.74 7.42 12.57
C LYS A 36 -11.48 8.51 11.52
N ILE A 37 -10.31 8.50 10.87
CA ILE A 37 -9.93 9.55 9.91
C ILE A 37 -10.28 9.20 8.46
N ALA A 38 -10.42 7.91 8.15
CA ALA A 38 -10.64 7.42 6.79
C ALA A 38 -11.81 8.09 6.03
N PRO A 39 -12.98 8.37 6.64
CA PRO A 39 -14.11 8.97 5.92
C PRO A 39 -13.81 10.37 5.33
N ASP A 40 -12.97 11.15 6.01
CA ASP A 40 -12.64 12.51 5.61
C ASP A 40 -11.29 12.59 4.85
N TYR A 41 -10.55 11.48 4.79
CA TYR A 41 -9.17 11.46 4.31
C TYR A 41 -9.04 11.94 2.86
N ASP A 42 -9.85 11.39 1.93
CA ASP A 42 -9.80 11.75 0.51
C ASP A 42 -10.06 13.26 0.29
N MET A 43 -10.90 13.87 1.11
CA MET A 43 -11.21 15.30 1.04
C MET A 43 -10.06 16.16 1.58
N VAL A 44 -9.44 15.75 2.69
CA VAL A 44 -8.31 16.47 3.29
C VAL A 44 -7.06 16.37 2.41
N ALA A 45 -6.86 15.22 1.80
CA ALA A 45 -5.75 14.93 0.89
C ALA A 45 -5.87 15.67 -0.46
N ASP A 46 -7.07 16.15 -0.82
CA ASP A 46 -7.30 16.80 -2.12
C ASP A 46 -6.41 18.05 -2.29
N GLY A 47 -5.65 18.07 -3.38
CA GLY A 47 -4.71 19.14 -3.72
C GLY A 47 -3.39 19.17 -2.94
N ASN A 48 -3.22 18.35 -1.89
CA ASN A 48 -2.00 18.32 -1.06
C ASN A 48 -1.29 16.96 -1.08
N TYR A 49 -1.96 15.90 -1.55
CA TYR A 49 -1.44 14.55 -1.61
C TYR A 49 -0.93 14.20 -3.02
N PHE A 50 0.35 14.45 -3.26
CA PHE A 50 1.00 14.16 -4.55
C PHE A 50 1.47 12.71 -4.70
N GLY A 51 1.56 11.95 -3.60
CA GLY A 51 1.99 10.55 -3.57
C GLY A 51 1.36 9.64 -4.64
N PRO A 52 0.03 9.70 -4.90
CA PRO A 52 -0.59 8.86 -5.92
C PRO A 52 -0.03 9.10 -7.32
N ALA A 53 0.13 10.36 -7.72
CA ALA A 53 0.62 10.73 -9.04
C ALA A 53 2.10 10.38 -9.19
N GLU A 54 2.91 10.69 -8.19
CA GLU A 54 4.34 10.36 -8.18
C GLU A 54 4.59 8.85 -8.21
N THR A 55 3.81 8.09 -7.44
CA THR A 55 3.91 6.64 -7.42
C THR A 55 3.54 6.03 -8.76
N ALA A 56 2.44 6.48 -9.37
CA ALA A 56 2.05 6.03 -10.70
C ALA A 56 3.11 6.36 -11.76
N ALA A 57 3.73 7.55 -11.69
CA ALA A 57 4.82 7.92 -12.59
C ALA A 57 6.04 7.01 -12.38
N LYS A 58 6.47 6.83 -11.13
CA LYS A 58 7.66 6.04 -10.81
C LYS A 58 7.48 4.57 -11.16
N LEU A 59 6.30 4.01 -10.92
CA LEU A 59 5.94 2.65 -11.28
C LEU A 59 6.14 2.40 -12.78
N GLN A 60 5.74 3.36 -13.62
CA GLN A 60 5.91 3.25 -15.07
C GLN A 60 7.37 3.19 -15.51
N GLU A 61 8.27 3.81 -14.76
CA GLU A 61 9.71 3.74 -15.04
C GLU A 61 10.31 2.38 -14.66
N ILE A 62 9.89 1.82 -13.53
CA ILE A 62 10.52 0.61 -12.95
C ILE A 62 9.84 -0.70 -13.37
N GLU A 63 8.60 -0.64 -13.86
CA GLU A 63 7.84 -1.78 -14.33
C GLU A 63 7.08 -1.44 -15.62
N PRO A 64 7.69 -1.61 -16.81
CA PRO A 64 7.01 -1.35 -18.07
C PRO A 64 5.89 -2.35 -18.38
N ASN A 65 5.87 -3.54 -17.76
CA ASN A 65 4.84 -4.54 -17.98
C ASN A 65 3.54 -4.19 -17.24
N LYS A 66 2.53 -3.72 -17.98
CA LYS A 66 1.21 -3.37 -17.45
C LYS A 66 0.41 -4.53 -16.86
N ASN A 67 0.80 -5.77 -17.19
CA ASN A 67 0.18 -6.97 -16.62
C ASN A 67 0.87 -7.44 -15.32
N ALA A 68 1.88 -6.71 -14.82
CA ALA A 68 2.54 -7.04 -13.56
C ALA A 68 1.55 -7.08 -12.40
N CYS A 69 1.76 -8.03 -11.49
CA CYS A 69 1.01 -8.14 -10.25
C CYS A 69 1.58 -7.13 -9.24
N ILE A 70 0.75 -6.22 -8.74
CA ILE A 70 1.17 -5.15 -7.84
C ILE A 70 0.45 -5.29 -6.51
N LEU A 71 1.23 -5.25 -5.45
CA LEU A 71 0.74 -5.20 -4.08
C LEU A 71 0.95 -3.79 -3.51
N ASP A 72 -0.14 -3.19 -3.05
CA ASP A 72 -0.20 -1.90 -2.36
C ASP A 72 -0.35 -2.14 -0.85
N VAL A 73 0.75 -1.96 -0.12
CA VAL A 73 0.85 -2.22 1.32
C VAL A 73 0.55 -0.94 2.08
N GLY A 74 -0.47 -0.95 2.94
CA GLY A 74 -1.00 0.27 3.54
C GLY A 74 -1.82 1.07 2.54
N CYS A 75 -2.66 0.39 1.74
CA CYS A 75 -3.37 0.99 0.62
C CYS A 75 -4.39 2.08 1.03
N GLY A 76 -4.72 2.18 2.32
CA GLY A 76 -5.61 3.18 2.87
C GLY A 76 -6.95 3.19 2.14
N THR A 77 -7.44 4.39 1.83
CA THR A 77 -8.68 4.60 1.08
C THR A 77 -8.52 4.33 -0.43
N GLY A 78 -7.34 3.93 -0.91
CA GLY A 78 -7.11 3.49 -2.28
C GLY A 78 -6.76 4.57 -3.30
N LEU A 79 -6.32 5.75 -2.87
CA LEU A 79 -5.94 6.85 -3.79
C LEU A 79 -4.77 6.47 -4.71
N VAL A 80 -3.75 5.82 -4.15
CA VAL A 80 -2.58 5.31 -4.89
C VAL A 80 -3.01 4.25 -5.90
N GLY A 81 -3.76 3.22 -5.48
CA GLY A 81 -4.26 2.19 -6.39
C GLY A 81 -5.08 2.78 -7.53
N LYS A 82 -5.88 3.82 -7.28
CA LYS A 82 -6.63 4.53 -8.34
C LYS A 82 -5.71 5.22 -9.34
N ALA A 83 -4.66 5.89 -8.88
CA ALA A 83 -3.68 6.53 -9.77
C ALA A 83 -2.91 5.50 -10.60
N VAL A 84 -2.50 4.39 -9.99
CA VAL A 84 -1.82 3.26 -10.66
C VAL A 84 -2.73 2.58 -11.69
N TRP A 85 -4.00 2.39 -11.36
CA TRP A 85 -5.01 1.83 -12.26
C TRP A 85 -5.22 2.72 -13.49
N ASN A 86 -5.30 4.05 -13.28
CA ASN A 86 -5.47 5.03 -14.37
C ASN A 86 -4.31 5.01 -15.38
N VAL A 87 -3.10 4.60 -14.98
CA VAL A 87 -1.96 4.45 -15.89
C VAL A 87 -1.79 3.02 -16.44
N GLY A 88 -2.80 2.17 -16.26
CA GLY A 88 -2.98 0.91 -16.99
C GLY A 88 -2.56 -0.35 -16.26
N TYR A 89 -2.21 -0.28 -14.96
CA TYR A 89 -1.95 -1.49 -14.17
C TYR A 89 -3.23 -1.99 -13.53
N LEU A 90 -3.73 -3.14 -13.97
CA LEU A 90 -5.06 -3.63 -13.58
C LEU A 90 -5.00 -4.77 -12.56
N ASN A 91 -3.81 -5.35 -12.32
CA ASN A 91 -3.62 -6.49 -11.42
C ASN A 91 -3.18 -6.00 -10.03
N LEU A 92 -4.05 -5.21 -9.39
CA LEU A 92 -3.77 -4.57 -8.10
C LEU A 92 -4.35 -5.36 -6.92
N TYR A 93 -3.57 -5.50 -5.87
CA TYR A 93 -3.94 -6.11 -4.60
C TYR A 93 -3.65 -5.11 -3.50
N GLY A 94 -4.60 -4.86 -2.60
CA GLY A 94 -4.44 -3.89 -1.52
C GLY A 94 -4.51 -4.57 -0.16
N ILE A 95 -3.72 -4.06 0.78
CA ILE A 95 -3.79 -4.50 2.17
C ILE A 95 -3.73 -3.29 3.08
N ASP A 96 -4.59 -3.26 4.09
CA ASP A 96 -4.59 -2.25 5.13
C ASP A 96 -5.10 -2.84 6.46
N MET A 97 -4.78 -2.20 7.58
CA MET A 97 -5.28 -2.60 8.88
C MET A 97 -6.66 -1.99 9.21
N SER A 98 -6.99 -0.85 8.57
CA SER A 98 -8.25 -0.13 8.74
C SER A 98 -9.35 -0.74 7.89
N GLU A 99 -10.40 -1.26 8.53
CA GLU A 99 -11.53 -1.86 7.82
C GLU A 99 -12.35 -0.77 7.10
N ILE A 100 -12.47 0.42 7.68
CA ILE A 100 -13.17 1.54 7.05
C ILE A 100 -12.41 2.01 5.80
N SER A 101 -11.08 2.09 5.88
CA SER A 101 -10.25 2.43 4.72
C SER A 101 -10.45 1.44 3.57
N LEU A 102 -10.46 0.14 3.88
CA LEU A 102 -10.68 -0.90 2.86
C LEU A 102 -12.07 -0.84 2.25
N ASN A 103 -13.11 -0.53 3.03
CA ASN A 103 -14.45 -0.33 2.49
C ASN A 103 -14.46 0.81 1.47
N ILE A 104 -13.85 1.96 1.80
CA ILE A 104 -13.72 3.11 0.88
C ILE A 104 -12.86 2.76 -0.35
N ALA A 105 -11.79 2.00 -0.17
CA ALA A 105 -10.96 1.53 -1.28
C ALA A 105 -11.73 0.58 -2.22
N SER A 106 -12.61 -0.26 -1.68
CA SER A 106 -13.43 -1.19 -2.46
C SER A 106 -14.38 -0.46 -3.40
N GLU A 107 -14.95 0.67 -2.98
CA GLU A 107 -15.87 1.48 -3.78
C GLU A 107 -15.20 2.07 -5.03
N LYS A 108 -13.87 2.21 -5.02
CA LYS A 108 -13.12 2.69 -6.19
C LYS A 108 -13.03 1.63 -7.30
N GLY A 109 -13.24 0.35 -6.99
CA GLY A 109 -13.30 -0.73 -7.98
C GLY A 109 -11.99 -1.04 -8.71
N VAL A 110 -10.85 -0.62 -8.15
CA VAL A 110 -9.52 -0.74 -8.81
C VAL A 110 -8.68 -1.91 -8.31
N TYR A 111 -8.99 -2.47 -7.14
CA TYR A 111 -8.28 -3.61 -6.57
C TYR A 111 -8.98 -4.92 -6.90
N SER A 112 -8.23 -5.90 -7.41
CA SER A 112 -8.68 -7.28 -7.62
C SER A 112 -9.00 -7.98 -6.30
N LYS A 113 -8.30 -7.61 -5.23
CA LYS A 113 -8.56 -8.10 -3.88
C LYS A 113 -8.03 -7.11 -2.84
N LEU A 114 -8.81 -6.97 -1.77
CA LEU A 114 -8.43 -6.25 -0.56
C LEU A 114 -8.31 -7.24 0.60
N ILE A 115 -7.30 -7.05 1.44
CA ILE A 115 -7.05 -7.89 2.61
C ILE A 115 -6.99 -6.98 3.83
N ASN A 116 -7.71 -7.32 4.89
CA ASN A 116 -7.54 -6.68 6.18
C ASN A 116 -6.44 -7.40 6.96
N ALA A 117 -5.29 -6.75 7.13
CA ALA A 117 -4.16 -7.31 7.87
C ALA A 117 -3.24 -6.21 8.42
N THR A 118 -2.61 -6.51 9.56
CA THR A 118 -1.55 -5.67 10.12
C THR A 118 -0.19 -6.03 9.54
N PHE A 119 0.69 -5.05 9.45
CA PHE A 119 2.09 -5.24 9.05
C PHE A 119 3.06 -4.82 10.14
N GLY A 120 4.15 -5.56 10.27
CA GLY A 120 5.18 -5.32 11.26
C GLY A 120 6.15 -6.51 11.36
N PRO A 121 7.19 -6.40 12.20
CA PRO A 121 8.24 -7.41 12.32
C PRO A 121 7.74 -8.83 12.63
N GLU A 122 6.55 -8.96 13.24
CA GLU A 122 5.94 -10.23 13.64
C GLU A 122 4.95 -10.80 12.62
N THR A 123 4.58 -10.01 11.60
CA THR A 123 3.68 -10.41 10.52
C THR A 123 4.39 -10.20 9.19
N PRO A 124 5.45 -10.98 8.91
CA PRO A 124 6.15 -10.89 7.65
C PRO A 124 5.18 -11.21 6.51
N LEU A 125 5.25 -10.39 5.47
CA LEU A 125 4.55 -10.66 4.23
C LEU A 125 5.13 -11.94 3.62
N ASN A 126 4.36 -13.03 3.66
CA ASN A 126 4.80 -14.32 3.14
C ASN A 126 4.63 -14.36 1.62
N TYR A 127 5.34 -13.46 0.92
CA TYR A 127 5.47 -13.48 -0.53
C TYR A 127 6.80 -14.11 -0.91
N ARG A 128 6.78 -14.89 -1.98
CA ARG A 128 7.99 -15.50 -2.55
C ARG A 128 8.72 -14.42 -3.32
N ASP A 129 9.81 -13.93 -2.75
CA ASP A 129 10.75 -13.08 -3.47
C ASP A 129 11.54 -13.98 -4.44
N GLU A 130 11.31 -13.83 -5.75
CA GLU A 130 12.08 -14.56 -6.78
C GLU A 130 13.41 -13.83 -7.11
N SER A 131 13.75 -12.74 -6.42
CA SER A 131 15.03 -12.03 -6.59
C SER A 131 16.19 -12.59 -5.77
N GLU A 132 15.92 -13.52 -4.84
CA GLU A 132 16.98 -14.30 -4.20
C GLU A 132 17.50 -15.35 -5.18
N HIS A 133 18.46 -14.95 -6.01
CA HIS A 133 19.37 -15.90 -6.63
C HIS A 133 19.98 -16.79 -5.54
N ASP A 134 19.72 -18.09 -5.64
CA ASP A 134 20.39 -19.17 -4.94
C ASP A 134 21.91 -18.89 -4.88
N LEU A 135 22.38 -18.35 -3.76
CA LEU A 135 23.77 -18.43 -3.34
C LEU A 135 23.94 -19.67 -2.45
N LEU A 136 23.52 -20.83 -2.96
CA LEU A 136 24.00 -22.11 -2.45
C LEU A 136 25.23 -22.51 -3.27
N SER A 137 26.38 -22.12 -2.69
CA SER A 137 27.69 -22.76 -2.78
C SER A 137 27.85 -23.81 -3.88
N LYS A 138 28.61 -23.45 -4.92
CA LYS A 138 29.48 -24.41 -5.59
C LYS A 138 30.48 -24.93 -4.55
N ASP A 139 30.23 -26.10 -4.00
CA ASP A 139 31.28 -26.93 -3.44
C ASP A 139 31.32 -28.24 -4.25
N THR A 140 32.28 -28.26 -5.17
CA THR A 140 33.01 -29.46 -5.64
C THR A 140 33.62 -30.23 -4.49
#